data_AF-A0A7G2F4J5-F1
#
_entry.id   AF-A0A7G2F4J5-F1
#
_cell.length_a   1.000
_cell.length_b   1.000
_cell.length_c   1.000
_cell.angle_alpha   90.00
_cell.angle_beta   90.00
_cell.angle_gamma   90.00
#
_symmetry.space_group_name_H-M   'P 1'
#
loop_
_entity.id
_entity.type
_entity.pdbx_description
1 polymer ?
#
loop_
_entity_poly.entity_id
_entity_poly.type
_entity_poly.pdbx_seq_one_letter_code
_entity_poly.pdbx_strand_id
1 'polypeptide(L)' 'MAGYNGFTVGLVNGRHTYIPFNRITEKQNKVVITDRMWARLLSSTNQPSFMKQADKIHSNQLVGEPGTMKW' A
#
# COMPACT_ATOMS: atom_id res chain seq x y z
N MET A 1 -32.35 -9.53 11.15
CA MET A 1 -31.47 -8.36 10.95
C MET A 1 -31.77 -7.30 12.01
N ALA A 2 -30.76 -6.62 12.55
CA ALA A 2 -30.92 -5.63 13.63
C ALA A 2 -31.32 -4.21 13.15
N GLY A 3 -31.75 -4.05 11.89
CA GLY A 3 -32.30 -2.78 11.37
C GLY A 3 -31.30 -1.67 11.05
N TYR A 4 -30.00 -1.85 11.32
CA TYR A 4 -28.98 -0.86 10.96
C TYR A 4 -28.83 -0.73 9.43
N ASN A 5 -28.66 0.50 8.92
CA ASN A 5 -28.47 0.81 7.51
C ASN A 5 -27.37 1.86 7.29
N GLY A 6 -27.01 2.15 6.02
CA GLY A 6 -26.09 3.26 5.69
C GLY A 6 -24.59 2.96 5.89
N PHE A 7 -24.21 1.69 5.94
CA PHE A 7 -22.82 1.25 6.05
C PHE A 7 -22.55 0.07 5.11
N THR A 8 -21.27 -0.23 4.92
CA THR A 8 -20.79 -1.51 4.38
C THR A 8 -20.02 -2.29 5.45
N VAL A 9 -19.85 -3.59 5.27
CA VAL A 9 -19.06 -4.43 6.18
C VAL A 9 -17.67 -4.66 5.58
N GLY A 10 -16.63 -4.53 6.39
CA GLY A 10 -15.26 -4.79 5.93
C GLY A 10 -14.31 -5.11 7.09
N LEU A 11 -13.08 -5.49 6.74
CA LEU A 11 -12.02 -5.68 7.72
C LEU A 11 -11.32 -4.34 8.00
N VAL A 12 -11.19 -3.99 9.27
CA VAL A 12 -10.36 -2.89 9.74
C VAL A 12 -9.41 -3.47 10.78
N ASN A 13 -8.10 -3.42 10.51
CA ASN A 13 -7.05 -3.99 11.38
C ASN A 13 -7.34 -5.45 11.79
N GLY A 14 -7.82 -6.26 10.85
CA GLY A 14 -8.12 -7.69 11.07
C GLY A 14 -9.45 -7.97 11.79
N ARG A 15 -10.29 -6.96 12.06
CA ARG A 15 -11.61 -7.13 12.69
C ARG A 15 -12.74 -6.76 11.74
N HIS A 16 -13.78 -7.58 11.70
CA HIS A 16 -15.00 -7.28 10.96
C HIS A 16 -15.73 -6.10 11.62
N THR A 17 -15.91 -5.04 10.86
CA THR A 17 -16.46 -3.77 11.35
C THR A 17 -17.47 -3.21 10.36
N TYR A 18 -18.47 -2.51 10.88
CA TYR A 18 -19.40 -1.69 10.09
C TYR A 18 -18.74 -0.36 9.74
N ILE A 19 -18.63 -0.05 8.45
CA ILE A 19 -17.94 1.13 7.93
C ILE A 19 -18.98 2.09 7.32
N PRO A 20 -19.23 3.26 7.93
CA PRO A 20 -20.17 4.25 7.42
C PRO A 20 -19.78 4.81 6.04
N PHE A 21 -20.75 5.04 5.15
CA PHE A 21 -20.45 5.50 3.78
C PHE A 21 -19.77 6.86 3.72
N ASN A 22 -20.15 7.80 4.58
CA ASN A 22 -19.53 9.12 4.66
C ASN A 22 -18.02 9.07 4.95
N ARG A 23 -17.55 8.05 5.68
CA ARG A 23 -16.11 7.85 5.95
C ARG A 23 -15.37 7.25 4.76
N ILE A 24 -16.03 6.42 3.96
CA ILE A 24 -15.44 5.77 2.79
C ILE A 24 -15.28 6.76 1.64
N THR A 25 -16.28 7.62 1.43
CA THR A 25 -16.26 8.59 0.33
C THR A 25 -15.40 9.81 0.61
N GLU A 26 -15.06 10.08 1.89
CA GLU A 26 -14.24 11.23 2.29
C GLU A 26 -12.82 11.17 1.70
N LYS A 27 -12.21 9.98 1.62
CA LYS A 27 -10.81 9.80 1.20
C LYS A 27 -10.65 8.56 0.33
N GLN A 28 -9.85 8.69 -0.72
CA GLN A 28 -9.45 7.55 -1.56
C GLN A 28 -8.16 6.92 -1.02
N ASN A 29 -8.14 5.58 -0.94
CA ASN A 29 -6.93 4.85 -0.65
C ASN A 29 -5.97 4.96 -1.84
N LYS A 30 -4.82 5.60 -1.62
CA LYS A 30 -3.74 5.66 -2.60
C LYS A 30 -2.91 4.40 -2.51
N VAL A 31 -2.64 3.80 -3.67
CA VAL A 31 -1.71 2.68 -3.76
C VAL A 31 -0.28 3.21 -3.56
N VAL A 32 0.44 2.62 -2.61
CA VAL A 32 1.85 2.95 -2.37
C VAL A 32 2.69 2.19 -3.40
N ILE A 33 3.10 2.89 -4.46
CA ILE A 33 3.84 2.29 -5.59
C ILE A 33 5.29 1.92 -5.26
N THR A 34 5.82 2.40 -4.14
CA THR A 34 7.21 2.17 -3.72
C THR A 34 7.35 0.96 -2.80
N ASP A 35 6.26 0.38 -2.31
CA ASP A 35 6.30 -0.71 -1.35
C ASP A 35 6.45 -2.10 -2.02
N ARG A 36 6.93 -3.06 -1.23
CA ARG A 36 7.11 -4.46 -1.62
C ARG A 36 5.86 -5.11 -2.20
N MET A 37 4.67 -4.72 -1.75
CA MET A 37 3.42 -5.29 -2.27
C MET A 37 3.17 -4.88 -3.72
N TRP A 38 3.45 -3.61 -4.05
CA TRP A 38 3.33 -3.14 -5.42
C TRP A 38 4.40 -3.76 -6.33
N ALA A 39 5.63 -3.89 -5.84
CA ALA A 39 6.70 -4.58 -6.57
C ALA A 39 6.33 -6.04 -6.91
N ARG A 40 5.69 -6.76 -5.98
CA ARG A 40 5.19 -8.13 -6.24
C ARG A 40 4.14 -8.15 -7.34
N LEU A 41 3.15 -7.25 -7.29
CA LEU A 41 2.10 -7.14 -8.30
C LEU A 41 2.68 -6.89 -9.71
N LEU A 42 3.63 -5.97 -9.83
CA LEU A 42 4.30 -5.69 -11.11
C LEU A 42 5.06 -6.92 -11.63
N SER A 43 5.79 -7.61 -10.74
CA SER A 43 6.57 -8.80 -11.12
C SER A 43 5.69 -9.97 -11.58
N SER A 44 4.53 -10.19 -10.96
CA SER A 44 3.65 -11.31 -11.31
C SER A 44 2.85 -11.06 -12.59
N THR A 45 2.58 -9.80 -12.90
CA THR A 45 1.81 -9.41 -14.10
C THR A 45 2.71 -9.00 -15.27
N ASN A 46 4.03 -9.01 -15.07
CA ASN A 46 5.04 -8.51 -16.01
C ASN A 46 4.77 -7.07 -16.50
N GLN A 47 4.17 -6.24 -15.65
CA GLN A 47 3.85 -4.85 -15.94
C GLN A 47 5.07 -3.94 -15.73
N PRO A 48 5.25 -2.91 -16.57
CA PRO A 48 6.35 -1.96 -16.40
C PRO A 48 6.19 -1.11 -15.14
N SER A 49 7.30 -0.79 -14.47
CA SER A 49 7.28 0.11 -13.31
C SER A 49 7.05 1.56 -13.73
N PHE A 50 6.21 2.30 -13.00
CA PHE A 50 5.97 3.74 -13.24
C PHE A 50 7.12 4.67 -12.78
N MET A 51 8.15 4.15 -12.11
CA MET A 51 9.30 4.93 -11.65
C MET A 51 10.18 5.33 -12.85
N LYS A 52 10.44 6.64 -13.02
CA LYS A 52 11.41 7.13 -14.01
C LYS A 52 12.82 6.66 -13.62
N GLN A 53 13.71 6.45 -14.59
CA GLN A 53 15.08 6.00 -14.31
C GLN A 53 15.84 6.93 -13.34
N ALA A 54 15.57 8.24 -13.36
CA ALA A 54 16.15 9.20 -12.43
C ALA A 54 15.77 8.91 -10.96
N ASP A 55 14.53 8.49 -10.70
CA ASP A 55 14.02 8.23 -9.35
C ASP A 55 14.55 6.91 -8.77
N LYS A 56 14.90 5.94 -9.64
CA LYS A 56 15.49 4.65 -9.24
C LYS A 56 16.89 4.80 -8.65
N ILE A 57 17.65 5.80 -9.10
CA ILE A 57 19.03 6.04 -8.66
C ILE A 57 19.05 6.58 -7.22
N HIS A 58 18.11 7.48 -6.89
CA HIS A 58 18.04 8.12 -5.58
C HIS A 58 17.53 7.18 -4.46
N SER A 59 16.63 6.24 -4.77
CA SER A 59 16.15 5.26 -3.79
C SER A 59 17.21 4.23 -3.40
N ASN A 60 18.08 3.84 -4.34
CA ASN A 60 19.15 2.89 -4.09
C ASN A 60 20.30 3.49 -3.26
N GLN A 61 20.44 4.82 -3.22
CA GLN A 61 21.45 5.50 -2.40
C GLN A 61 21.04 5.67 -0.93
N LEU A 62 19.74 5.61 -0.61
CA LEU A 62 19.25 5.65 0.78
C LEU A 62 19.20 4.27 1.46
N VAL A 63 19.32 3.19 0.69
CA VAL A 63 19.56 1.83 1.20
C VAL A 63 21.07 1.57 1.14
N GLY A 64 21.81 2.30 1.98
CA GLY A 64 23.24 2.10 2.16
C GLY A 64 23.51 0.76 2.87
N GLU A 65 24.16 -0.14 2.13
CA GLU A 65 24.99 -1.30 2.53
C GLU A 65 24.50 -2.25 3.66
N PRO A 66 24.02 -3.46 3.34
CA PRO A 66 24.04 -4.57 4.28
C PRO A 66 25.49 -5.07 4.43
N GLY A 67 26.33 -4.40 5.23
CA GLY A 67 27.75 -4.77 5.22
C GLY A 67 28.71 -4.24 6.27
N THR A 68 28.37 -3.26 7.11
CA THR A 68 29.32 -2.81 8.14
C THR A 68 28.89 -3.20 9.55
N MET A 69 29.17 -4.44 9.95
CA MET A 69 29.36 -4.76 11.37
C MET A 69 30.55 -3.96 11.90
N LYS A 70 30.31 -3.17 12.94
CA LYS A 70 31.35 -2.58 13.79
C LYS A 70 31.46 -3.53 15.02
N TRP A 71 32.67 -3.97 15.35
CA TRP A 71 32.96 -4.79 16.55
C TRP A 71 32.56 -4.06 17.84
#